data_AF-A0A3D6CIA8-F1
#
_entry.id   AF-A0A3D6CIA8-F1
#
_cell.length_a   1.000
_cell.length_b   1.000
_cell.length_c   1.000
_cell.angle_alpha   90.00
_cell.angle_beta   90.00
_cell.angle_gamma   90.00
#
_symmetry.space_group_name_H-M   'P 1'
#
loop_
_entity.id
_entity.type
_entity.pdbx_description
1 polymer ?
#
loop_
_entity_poly.entity_id
_entity_poly.type
_entity_poly.pdbx_seq_one_letter_code
_entity_poly.pdbx_strand_id
1 'polypeptide(L)' 'MGLITSKEIAQALKLQKLDFFGTFIGWVLLKILRISKINKIYDKNKNKSDLAFLNGILNDCKIKFEIHEE' A
#
# COMPACT_ATOMS: atom_id res chain seq x y z
N MET A 1 0.76 10.68 2.55
CA MET A 1 0.33 9.61 3.47
C MET A 1 0.17 8.36 2.64
N GLY A 2 0.82 7.25 3.04
CA GLY A 2 0.68 5.97 2.35
C GLY A 2 -0.65 5.30 2.70
N LEU A 3 -1.03 4.28 1.91
CA LEU A 3 -2.21 3.45 2.16
C LEU A 3 -2.11 2.70 3.49
N ILE A 4 -0.90 2.29 3.87
CA ILE A 4 -0.61 1.55 5.10
C ILE A 4 0.60 2.18 5.80
N THR A 5 0.52 2.39 7.10
CA THR A 5 1.57 2.97 7.95
C THR A 5 2.19 1.92 8.88
N SER A 6 3.37 2.23 9.41
CA SER A 6 4.05 1.35 10.39
C SER A 6 3.28 1.22 11.70
N LYS A 7 2.49 2.25 12.07
CA LYS A 7 1.62 2.21 13.25
C LYS A 7 0.46 1.24 13.07
N GLU A 8 -0.19 1.25 11.90
CA GLU A 8 -1.28 0.31 11.60
C GLU A 8 -0.79 -1.15 11.58
N ILE A 9 0.42 -1.39 11.06
CA ILE A 9 1.03 -2.72 11.11
C ILE A 9 1.32 -3.14 12.56
N ALA A 10 1.85 -2.23 13.37
CA ALA A 10 2.09 -2.50 14.80
C ALA A 10 0.79 -2.78 15.56
N GLN A 11 -0.30 -2.08 15.22
CA GLN A 11 -1.65 -2.33 15.76
C GLN A 11 -2.17 -3.70 15.36
N ALA A 12 -2.11 -4.05 14.06
CA ALA A 12 -2.58 -5.32 13.54
C ALA A 12 -1.87 -6.52 14.19
N LEU A 13 -0.57 -6.36 14.52
CA LEU A 13 0.24 -7.40 15.17
C LEU A 13 0.20 -7.32 16.71
N LYS A 14 -0.61 -6.43 17.29
CA LYS A 14 -0.73 -6.21 18.75
C LYS A 14 0.61 -5.85 19.42
N LEU A 15 1.55 -5.27 18.68
CA LEU A 15 2.87 -4.83 19.15
C LEU A 15 2.85 -3.45 19.80
N GLN A 16 1.66 -2.86 19.99
CA GLN A 16 1.46 -1.56 20.63
C GLN A 16 2.08 -1.48 22.04
N LYS A 17 2.11 -2.60 22.77
CA LYS A 17 2.68 -2.68 24.12
C LYS A 17 4.21 -2.52 24.17
N LEU A 18 4.87 -2.54 23.00
CA LEU A 18 6.32 -2.35 22.86
C LEU A 18 6.68 -0.89 22.50
N ASP A 19 5.71 0.03 22.55
CA ASP A 19 5.88 1.45 22.23
C ASP A 19 6.66 1.68 20.92
N PHE A 20 7.80 2.38 20.99
CA PHE A 20 8.61 2.71 19.82
C PHE A 20 9.16 1.46 19.10
N PHE A 21 9.45 0.37 19.82
CA PHE A 21 9.89 -0.89 19.21
C PHE A 21 8.80 -1.52 18.34
N GLY A 22 7.53 -1.39 18.74
CA GLY A 22 6.41 -1.87 17.93
C GLY A 22 6.34 -1.14 16.58
N THR A 23 6.52 0.17 16.59
CA THR A 23 6.54 0.99 15.35
C THR A 23 7.76 0.68 14.48
N PHE A 24 8.93 0.42 15.09
CA PHE A 24 10.11 -0.01 14.36
C PHE A 24 9.89 -1.34 13.63
N ILE A 25 9.33 -2.35 14.30
CA ILE A 25 8.98 -3.63 13.69
C ILE A 25 8.00 -3.42 12.52
N GLY A 26 6.99 -2.57 12.71
CA GLY A 26 6.05 -2.22 11.63
C GLY A 26 6.76 -1.61 10.42
N TRP A 27 7.76 -0.75 10.64
CA TRP A 27 8.55 -0.18 9.55
C TRP A 27 9.46 -1.20 8.85
N VAL A 28 10.06 -2.12 9.60
CA VAL A 28 10.83 -3.24 9.03
C VAL A 28 9.94 -4.09 8.13
N LEU A 29 8.73 -4.42 8.58
CA LEU A 29 7.75 -5.18 7.79
C LEU A 29 7.31 -4.44 6.53
N LEU A 30 7.12 -3.11 6.58
CA LEU A 30 6.83 -2.29 5.39
C LEU A 30 7.89 -2.47 4.28
N LYS A 31 9.14 -2.73 4.65
CA LYS A 31 10.23 -2.94 3.70
C LYS A 31 10.28 -4.38 3.21
N ILE A 32 10.25 -5.35 4.11
CA ILE A 32 10.36 -6.79 3.80
C ILE A 32 9.20 -7.23 2.91
N LEU A 33 7.96 -6.90 3.29
CA LEU A 33 6.75 -7.25 2.54
C LEU A 33 6.53 -6.37 1.32
N ARG A 34 7.44 -5.42 1.04
CA ARG A 34 7.37 -4.46 -0.06
C ARG A 34 6.09 -3.62 -0.05
N ILE A 35 5.40 -3.50 1.09
CA ILE A 35 4.25 -2.60 1.27
C ILE A 35 4.65 -1.14 0.97
N SER A 36 5.92 -0.80 1.20
CA SER A 36 6.49 0.48 0.75
C SER A 36 6.32 0.74 -0.76
N LYS A 37 6.31 -0.31 -1.60
CA LYS A 37 6.02 -0.18 -3.04
C LYS A 37 4.53 0.04 -3.30
N ILE A 38 3.67 -0.68 -2.58
CA ILE A 38 2.21 -0.49 -2.65
C ILE A 38 1.85 0.96 -2.27
N ASN A 39 2.42 1.47 -1.17
CA ASN A 39 2.24 2.86 -0.76
C ASN A 39 2.69 3.86 -1.84
N LYS A 40 3.77 3.58 -2.59
CA LYS A 40 4.20 4.44 -3.71
C LYS A 40 3.20 4.43 -4.86
N ILE A 41 2.65 3.26 -5.20
CA ILE A 41 1.61 3.14 -6.25
C ILE A 41 0.35 3.89 -5.82
N TYR A 42 -0.08 3.72 -4.56
CA TYR A 42 -1.21 4.45 -4.01
C TYR A 42 -0.95 5.96 -4.01
N ASP A 43 0.19 6.44 -3.51
CA ASP A 43 0.47 7.88 -3.38
C ASP A 43 0.54 8.60 -4.74
N LYS A 44 0.94 7.88 -5.80
CA LYS A 44 0.89 8.38 -7.19
C LYS A 44 -0.53 8.51 -7.75
N ASN A 45 -1.45 7.65 -7.33
CA ASN A 45 -2.79 7.54 -7.91
C ASN A 45 -3.91 8.10 -7.03
N LYS A 46 -3.70 8.29 -5.72
CA LYS A 46 -4.71 8.70 -4.72
C LYS A 46 -5.49 9.99 -5.06
N ASN A 47 -4.95 10.84 -5.93
CA ASN A 47 -5.59 12.10 -6.33
C ASN A 47 -6.50 11.94 -7.57
N LYS A 48 -6.53 10.76 -8.19
CA LYS A 48 -7.39 10.43 -9.33
C LYS A 48 -8.71 9.85 -8.80
N SER A 49 -9.81 10.10 -9.49
CA SER A 49 -11.12 9.50 -9.17
C SER A 49 -11.49 8.36 -10.13
N ASP A 50 -12.38 7.47 -9.67
CA ASP A 50 -13.09 6.48 -10.48
C ASP A 50 -12.18 5.66 -11.41
N LEU A 51 -12.49 5.62 -12.71
CA LEU A 51 -11.73 4.89 -13.73
C LEU A 51 -10.30 5.40 -13.86
N ALA A 52 -10.03 6.69 -13.63
CA ALA A 52 -8.68 7.23 -13.73
C ALA A 52 -7.76 6.68 -12.62
N PHE A 53 -8.32 6.43 -11.43
CA PHE A 53 -7.61 5.75 -10.34
C PHE A 53 -7.28 4.30 -10.72
N LEU A 54 -8.30 3.53 -11.17
CA LEU A 54 -8.15 2.12 -11.51
C LEU A 54 -7.15 1.92 -12.67
N ASN A 55 -7.32 2.67 -13.76
CA ASN A 55 -6.40 2.62 -14.90
C ASN A 55 -4.99 3.05 -14.52
N GLY A 56 -4.85 4.03 -13.63
CA GLY A 56 -3.56 4.46 -13.08
C GLY A 56 -2.83 3.33 -12.33
N ILE A 57 -3.55 2.58 -11.49
CA ILE A 57 -2.99 1.44 -10.76
C ILE A 57 -2.59 0.31 -11.73
N LEU A 58 -3.47 -0.04 -12.67
CA LEU A 58 -3.18 -1.09 -13.66
C LEU A 58 -1.91 -0.78 -14.45
N ASN A 59 -1.75 0.48 -14.88
CA ASN A 59 -0.56 0.95 -15.58
C ASN A 59 0.71 0.87 -14.70
N ASP A 60 0.66 1.32 -13.45
CA ASP A 60 1.80 1.24 -12.52
C ASP A 60 2.20 -0.22 -12.21
N CYS A 61 1.23 -1.14 -12.20
CA CYS A 61 1.44 -2.58 -12.04
C CYS A 61 1.82 -3.30 -13.34
N LYS A 62 1.84 -2.59 -14.49
CA LYS A 62 2.06 -3.14 -15.83
C LYS A 62 1.09 -4.27 -16.20
N ILE A 63 -0.15 -4.17 -15.73
CA ILE A 63 -1.21 -5.13 -16.03
C ILE A 63 -1.92 -4.65 -17.29
N LYS A 64 -1.95 -5.49 -18.33
CA LYS A 64 -2.86 -5.32 -19.47
C LYS A 64 -4.11 -6.13 -19.18
N PHE A 65 -5.25 -5.48 -19.28
CA PHE A 65 -6.55 -6.12 -19.15
C PHE A 65 -7.29 -5.94 -20.48
N GLU A 66 -7.76 -7.05 -21.04
CA GLU A 66 -8.60 -7.07 -22.24
C GLU A 66 -9.99 -7.52 -21.82
N ILE A 67 -10.97 -6.62 -21.97
CA ILE A 67 -12.38 -6.97 -21.81
C ILE A 67 -12.78 -7.68 -23.09
N HIS A 68 -13.11 -8.97 -22.98
CA HIS A 68 -13.75 -9.67 -24.08
C HIS A 68 -15.23 -9.32 -24.04
N GLU A 69 -15.74 -8.74 -25.13
CA GLU A 69 -17.18 -8.66 -25.36
C GLU A 69 -17.67 -10.09 -25.69
N GLU A 70 -18.79 -10.51 -25.08
CA GLU A 70 -19.44 -11.79 -25.39
C GLU A 70 -19.91 -11.85 -26.84
#